data_AF-A0A349E3C5-F1
#
_entry.id   AF-A0A349E3C5-F1
#
_cell.length_a   1.000
_cell.length_b   1.000
_cell.length_c   1.000
_cell.angle_alpha   90.00
_cell.angle_beta   90.00
_cell.angle_gamma   90.00
#
_symmetry.space_group_name_H-M   'P 1'
#
loop_
_entity.id
_entity.type
_entity.pdbx_description
1 polymer ?
#
loop_
_entity_poly.entity_id
_entity_poly.type
_entity_poly.pdbx_seq_one_letter_code
_entity_poly.pdbx_strand_id
1 'polypeptide(L)'
;MMSTNDEKILQLLESSDPKNIELAFQLCAGAVKHYGKEVAKVLQKYEMLCVKYGVEKDFYQNLEVLSIRCEDYTALPTALSQFSNLTCLDMKENYLNEVSDVIGELGKLETLSLHFNQITKLSSQIRKLQNLRTLYLRDNQLTHLPSEIGQLKNLEELFLNSNRLKRLPYQINGLSKLSVLILSYNLLTRIPPEIGQLQNLRTLHLAQNQLQDLPVEIYRLKNLEILYLQGNPIDDVKKLEIKDSMPNCEVVFQGGHPW
;
A
#
# COMPACT_ATOMS: atom_id res chain seq x y z
N MET A 1 25.05 26.72 26.67
CA MET A 1 25.90 27.06 25.51
C MET A 1 26.02 25.82 24.66
N MET A 2 25.87 25.96 23.35
CA MET A 2 26.01 24.86 22.39
C MET A 2 27.49 24.48 22.28
N SER A 3 27.81 23.19 22.10
CA SER A 3 29.21 22.80 21.94
C SER A 3 29.71 23.15 20.53
N THR A 4 31.01 23.42 20.38
CA THR A 4 31.62 23.67 19.05
C THR A 4 31.45 22.49 18.09
N ASN A 5 31.24 21.27 18.61
CA ASN A 5 30.94 20.10 17.81
C ASN A 5 29.49 20.12 17.30
N ASP A 6 28.53 20.54 18.12
CA ASP A 6 27.13 20.67 17.70
C ASP A 6 26.97 21.71 16.58
N GLU A 7 27.67 22.85 16.68
CA GLU A 7 27.66 23.89 15.64
C GLU A 7 28.14 23.36 14.28
N LYS A 8 29.23 22.59 14.27
CA LYS A 8 29.76 21.97 13.04
C LYS A 8 28.80 20.93 12.47
N ILE A 9 28.17 20.11 13.32
CA ILE A 9 27.21 19.10 12.88
C ILE A 9 25.98 19.78 12.26
N LEU A 10 25.45 20.82 12.90
CA LEU A 10 24.31 21.58 12.36
C LEU A 10 24.64 22.20 11.01
N GLN A 11 25.83 22.79 10.85
CA GLN A 11 26.28 23.34 9.57
C GLN A 11 26.33 22.28 8.46
N LEU A 12 26.75 21.05 8.79
CA LEU A 12 26.73 19.94 7.84
C LEU A 12 25.32 19.46 7.50
N LEU A 13 24.41 19.45 8.47
CA LEU A 13 23.01 19.05 8.28
C LEU A 13 22.18 20.10 7.52
N GLU A 14 22.57 21.37 7.55
CA GLU A 14 21.95 22.46 6.80
C GLU A 14 22.43 22.54 5.34
N SER A 15 23.44 21.74 4.97
CA SER A 15 23.99 21.69 3.61
C SER A 15 23.00 21.04 2.63
N SER A 16 22.93 21.59 1.41
CA SER A 16 22.18 20.99 0.29
C SER A 16 22.87 19.76 -0.34
N ASP A 17 24.17 19.56 -0.09
CA ASP A 17 24.90 18.37 -0.54
C ASP A 17 24.59 17.16 0.36
N PRO A 18 24.00 16.07 -0.16
CA PRO A 18 23.71 14.85 0.59
C PRO A 18 24.93 14.25 1.29
N LYS A 19 26.14 14.42 0.73
CA LYS A 19 27.38 13.90 1.33
C LYS A 19 27.72 14.59 2.66
N ASN A 20 27.42 15.88 2.78
CA ASN A 20 27.64 16.61 4.02
C ASN A 20 26.66 16.16 5.11
N ILE A 21 25.40 15.94 4.74
CA ILE A 21 24.40 15.36 5.63
C ILE A 21 24.88 13.97 6.09
N GLU A 22 25.30 13.11 5.17
CA GLU A 22 25.79 11.77 5.49
C GLU A 22 27.04 11.80 6.41
N LEU A 23 27.96 12.74 6.20
CA LEU A 23 29.11 12.96 7.08
C LEU A 23 28.68 13.38 8.50
N ALA A 24 27.66 14.22 8.63
CA ALA A 24 27.12 14.59 9.94
C ALA A 24 26.64 13.36 10.73
N PHE A 25 25.95 12.43 10.06
CA PHE A 25 25.52 11.17 10.66
C PHE A 25 26.70 10.28 11.09
N GLN A 26 27.74 10.18 10.27
CA GLN A 26 28.96 9.44 10.62
C GLN A 26 29.64 10.01 11.87
N LEU A 27 29.71 11.34 11.99
CA LEU A 27 30.28 12.02 13.16
C LEU A 27 29.47 11.74 14.42
N CYS A 28 28.13 11.76 14.30
CA CYS A 28 27.20 11.47 15.40
C CYS A 28 27.31 10.01 15.87
N ALA A 29 27.39 9.05 14.95
CA ALA A 29 27.53 7.63 15.26
C ALA A 29 28.91 7.26 15.85
N GLY A 30 29.96 7.98 15.43
CA GLY A 30 31.35 7.68 15.77
C GLY A 30 31.87 8.47 16.97
N ALA A 31 32.58 9.56 16.69
CA ALA A 31 33.47 10.23 17.64
C ALA A 31 32.76 11.11 18.66
N VAL A 32 31.59 11.68 18.30
CA VAL A 32 30.92 12.67 19.15
C VAL A 32 30.13 12.00 20.26
N LYS A 33 29.44 10.87 19.98
CA LYS A 33 28.58 10.03 20.87
C LYS A 33 27.50 10.74 21.70
N HIS A 34 27.65 12.04 21.94
CA HIS A 34 26.77 12.92 22.69
C HIS A 34 26.71 14.26 21.97
N TYR A 35 25.59 14.51 21.30
CA TYR A 35 25.26 15.78 20.66
C TYR A 35 24.02 16.39 21.33
N GLY A 36 23.84 17.70 21.18
CA GLY A 36 22.76 18.45 21.80
C GLY A 36 21.38 18.13 21.22
N LYS A 37 20.33 18.58 21.93
CA LYS A 37 18.93 18.39 21.51
C LYS A 37 18.60 18.97 20.14
N GLU A 38 19.26 20.07 19.74
CA GLU A 38 19.00 20.67 18.43
C GLU A 38 19.58 19.84 17.28
N VAL A 39 20.76 19.25 17.45
CA VAL A 39 21.30 18.27 16.49
C VAL A 39 20.35 17.07 16.38
N ALA A 40 19.89 16.53 17.52
CA ALA A 40 18.96 15.40 17.54
C ALA A 40 17.69 15.69 16.73
N LYS A 41 17.05 16.85 16.92
CA LYS A 41 15.86 17.25 16.15
C LYS A 41 16.09 17.32 14.65
N VAL A 42 17.28 17.75 14.22
CA VAL A 42 17.60 17.83 12.78
C VAL A 42 17.89 16.43 12.22
N LEU A 43 18.61 15.58 12.96
CA LEU A 43 18.83 14.18 12.57
C LEU A 43 17.52 13.41 12.38
N GLN A 44 16.56 13.61 13.30
CA GLN A 44 15.25 12.95 13.27
C GLN A 44 14.42 13.25 12.01
N LYS A 45 14.79 14.27 11.20
CA LYS A 45 14.18 14.54 9.89
C LYS A 45 14.63 13.58 8.78
N TYR A 46 15.65 12.75 9.05
CA TYR A 46 16.20 11.78 8.10
C TYR A 46 16.11 10.38 8.69
N GLU A 47 14.89 9.87 8.82
CA GLU A 47 14.57 8.61 9.52
C GLU A 47 15.38 7.43 8.97
N MET A 48 15.57 7.36 7.65
CA MET A 48 16.35 6.30 7.01
C MET A 48 17.86 6.41 7.31
N LEU A 49 18.40 7.63 7.45
CA LEU A 49 19.80 7.82 7.84
C LEU A 49 20.00 7.52 9.33
N CYS A 50 19.01 7.84 10.18
CA CYS A 50 19.02 7.44 11.59
C CYS A 50 19.18 5.92 11.72
N VAL A 51 18.39 5.14 10.97
CA VAL A 51 18.51 3.69 10.94
C VAL A 51 19.85 3.23 10.36
N LYS A 52 20.29 3.81 9.24
CA LYS A 52 21.55 3.45 8.57
C LYS A 52 22.77 3.59 9.49
N TYR A 53 22.80 4.64 10.31
CA TYR A 53 23.92 4.97 11.19
C TYR A 53 23.72 4.58 12.65
N GLY A 54 22.55 4.04 13.01
CA GLY A 54 22.23 3.64 14.38
C GLY A 54 22.18 4.81 15.37
N VAL A 55 21.81 6.01 14.90
CA VAL A 55 21.62 7.21 15.72
C VAL A 55 20.13 7.45 15.94
N GLU A 56 19.76 8.10 17.05
CA GLU A 56 18.35 8.35 17.39
C GLU A 56 17.50 7.07 17.46
N LYS A 57 18.05 6.00 18.07
CA LYS A 57 17.39 4.69 18.15
C LYS A 57 16.02 4.73 18.81
N ASP A 58 15.91 5.40 19.95
CA ASP A 58 14.63 5.52 20.66
C ASP A 58 13.59 6.26 19.82
N PHE A 59 14.01 7.20 18.96
CA PHE A 59 13.11 7.90 18.05
C PHE A 59 12.57 6.96 16.96
N TYR A 60 13.43 6.33 16.15
CA TYR A 60 12.94 5.52 15.03
C TYR A 60 12.26 4.22 15.48
N GLN A 61 12.59 3.71 16.66
CA GLN A 61 11.88 2.56 17.24
C GLN A 61 10.46 2.91 17.69
N ASN A 62 10.17 4.18 18.02
CA ASN A 62 8.84 4.65 18.39
C ASN A 62 8.10 5.37 17.24
N LEU A 63 8.71 5.41 16.05
CA LEU A 63 8.09 6.03 14.89
C LEU A 63 6.88 5.22 14.41
N GLU A 64 5.72 5.86 14.33
CA GLU A 64 4.47 5.25 13.89
C GLU A 64 4.17 5.51 12.41
N VAL A 65 4.61 6.66 11.88
CA VAL A 65 4.35 7.08 10.50
C VAL A 65 5.69 7.35 9.82
N LEU A 66 5.90 6.72 8.67
CA LEU A 66 7.08 6.91 7.84
C LEU A 66 6.64 7.15 6.41
N SER A 67 7.06 8.27 5.84
CA SER A 67 6.91 8.57 4.42
C SER A 67 8.28 8.60 3.77
N ILE A 68 8.51 7.72 2.80
CA ILE A 68 9.72 7.68 1.99
C ILE A 68 9.30 8.10 0.58
N ARG A 69 9.51 9.37 0.27
CA ARG A 69 9.33 9.92 -1.08
C ARG A 69 10.70 10.33 -1.60
N CYS A 70 11.31 9.51 -2.44
CA CYS A 70 12.57 9.84 -3.11
C CYS A 70 12.75 8.98 -4.37
N GLU A 71 13.13 9.64 -5.46
CA GLU A 71 13.14 9.15 -6.85
C GLU A 71 14.12 7.99 -7.16
N ASP A 72 14.66 7.27 -6.18
CA ASP A 72 15.69 6.25 -6.42
C ASP A 72 15.39 4.86 -5.82
N TYR A 73 14.31 4.69 -5.05
CA TYR A 73 14.02 3.38 -4.47
C TYR A 73 13.41 2.43 -5.51
N THR A 74 14.22 1.44 -5.91
CA THR A 74 13.81 0.35 -6.80
C THR A 74 13.33 -0.90 -6.06
N ALA A 75 13.56 -0.97 -4.74
CA ALA A 75 13.15 -2.04 -3.84
C ALA A 75 12.92 -1.50 -2.42
N LEU A 76 12.13 -2.23 -1.62
CA LEU A 76 11.95 -1.92 -0.20
C LEU A 76 13.28 -2.06 0.55
N PRO A 77 13.77 -1.03 1.25
CA PRO A 77 15.04 -1.11 1.96
C PRO A 77 14.95 -2.05 3.16
N THR A 78 15.96 -2.91 3.35
CA THR A 78 16.03 -3.85 4.50
C THR A 78 16.01 -3.16 5.86
N ALA A 79 16.46 -1.90 5.89
CA ALA A 79 16.38 -1.01 7.04
C ALA A 79 14.93 -0.84 7.58
N LEU A 80 13.90 -1.06 6.76
CA LEU A 80 12.51 -1.01 7.21
C LEU A 80 12.23 -1.97 8.38
N SER A 81 12.94 -3.10 8.45
CA SER A 81 12.80 -4.08 9.55
C SER A 81 13.09 -3.50 10.94
N GLN A 82 13.76 -2.34 11.03
CA GLN A 82 14.10 -1.70 12.31
C GLN A 82 12.98 -0.82 12.88
N PHE A 83 11.95 -0.49 12.10
CA PHE A 83 10.80 0.32 12.55
C PHE A 83 9.74 -0.57 13.20
N SER A 84 9.92 -0.89 14.48
CA SER A 84 9.09 -1.87 15.19
C SER A 84 7.67 -1.39 15.56
N ASN A 85 7.43 -0.07 15.53
CA ASN A 85 6.15 0.55 15.91
C ASN A 85 5.38 1.15 14.73
N LEU A 86 5.82 0.88 13.49
CA LEU A 86 5.23 1.51 12.32
C LEU A 86 3.78 1.04 12.08
N THR A 87 2.86 1.98 12.04
CA THR A 87 1.43 1.80 11.75
C THR A 87 1.08 2.32 10.35
N CYS A 88 1.83 3.29 9.82
CA CYS A 88 1.66 3.82 8.48
C CYS A 88 2.99 3.89 7.72
N LEU A 89 3.04 3.25 6.56
CA LEU A 89 4.15 3.35 5.62
C LEU A 89 3.66 3.92 4.29
N ASP A 90 4.15 5.10 3.92
CA ASP A 90 3.92 5.71 2.62
C ASP A 90 5.18 5.69 1.77
N MET A 91 5.16 4.87 0.72
CA MET A 91 6.21 4.81 -0.30
C MET A 91 5.62 5.01 -1.70
N LYS A 92 4.61 5.88 -1.82
CA LYS A 92 4.05 6.28 -3.12
C LYS A 92 5.04 7.05 -3.98
N GLU A 93 4.80 7.01 -5.29
CA GLU A 93 5.57 7.79 -6.27
C GLU A 93 7.09 7.49 -6.20
N ASN A 94 7.44 6.21 -6.05
CA ASN A 94 8.81 5.72 -6.16
C ASN A 94 8.95 4.78 -7.39
N TYR A 95 10.06 4.06 -7.49
CA TYR A 95 10.36 3.14 -8.60
C TYR A 95 10.37 1.67 -8.16
N LEU A 96 9.60 1.32 -7.12
CA LEU A 96 9.59 -0.03 -6.56
C LEU A 96 9.13 -1.04 -7.61
N ASN A 97 9.96 -2.07 -7.87
CA ASN A 97 9.66 -3.13 -8.84
C ASN A 97 8.90 -4.31 -8.22
N GLU A 98 9.05 -4.51 -6.91
CA GLU A 98 8.38 -5.55 -6.13
C GLU A 98 8.25 -5.16 -4.65
N VAL A 99 7.31 -5.81 -3.96
CA VAL A 99 7.22 -5.80 -2.49
C VAL A 99 7.92 -7.05 -1.98
N SER A 100 9.13 -6.90 -1.45
CA SER A 100 9.97 -7.99 -0.95
C SER A 100 9.57 -8.44 0.47
N ASP A 101 10.21 -9.51 0.96
CA ASP A 101 9.89 -10.16 2.24
C ASP A 101 10.04 -9.26 3.48
N VAL A 102 10.80 -8.16 3.39
CA VAL A 102 10.96 -7.19 4.50
C VAL A 102 9.63 -6.63 4.98
N ILE A 103 8.62 -6.56 4.09
CA ILE A 103 7.29 -6.10 4.47
C ILE A 103 6.70 -6.92 5.61
N GLY A 104 7.06 -8.20 5.71
CA GLY A 104 6.57 -9.09 6.73
C GLY A 104 7.04 -8.76 8.15
N GLU A 105 8.08 -7.95 8.30
CA GLU A 105 8.60 -7.53 9.60
C GLU A 105 7.81 -6.33 10.19
N LEU A 106 6.98 -5.69 9.37
CA LEU A 106 6.17 -4.53 9.76
C LEU A 106 4.77 -4.92 10.28
N GLY A 107 4.72 -5.88 11.22
CA GLY A 107 3.47 -6.51 11.66
C GLY A 107 2.43 -5.59 12.32
N LYS A 108 2.80 -4.34 12.66
CA LYS A 108 1.90 -3.33 13.21
C LYS A 108 1.27 -2.41 12.18
N LEU A 109 1.63 -2.54 10.90
CA LEU A 109 1.07 -1.69 9.85
C LEU A 109 -0.44 -1.82 9.78
N GLU A 110 -1.10 -0.67 9.80
CA GLU A 110 -2.53 -0.49 9.55
C GLU A 110 -2.76 0.10 8.15
N THR A 111 -1.85 0.94 7.67
CA THR A 111 -1.91 1.55 6.33
C THR A 111 -0.61 1.35 5.57
N LEU A 112 -0.72 0.85 4.34
CA LEU A 112 0.40 0.69 3.40
C LEU A 112 0.08 1.37 2.07
N SER A 113 0.86 2.39 1.74
CA SER A 113 0.72 3.18 0.52
C SER A 113 1.88 2.91 -0.44
N LEU A 114 1.55 2.31 -1.59
CA LEU A 114 2.49 1.88 -2.63
C LEU A 114 2.02 2.28 -4.04
N HIS A 115 1.02 3.15 -4.14
CA HIS A 115 0.52 3.64 -5.41
C HIS A 115 1.56 4.47 -6.20
N PHE A 116 1.44 4.49 -7.53
CA PHE A 116 2.40 5.11 -8.46
C PHE A 116 3.81 4.54 -8.32
N ASN A 117 3.95 3.22 -8.50
CA ASN A 117 5.24 2.52 -8.54
C ASN A 117 5.30 1.62 -9.79
N GLN A 118 6.30 0.73 -9.87
CA GLN A 118 6.47 -0.23 -10.96
C GLN A 118 6.28 -1.68 -10.48
N ILE A 119 5.48 -1.89 -9.42
CA ILE A 119 5.39 -3.16 -8.72
C ILE A 119 4.76 -4.21 -9.63
N THR A 120 5.51 -5.27 -9.91
CA THR A 120 5.06 -6.41 -10.71
C THR A 120 4.63 -7.60 -9.85
N LYS A 121 5.11 -7.66 -8.60
CA LYS A 121 4.92 -8.78 -7.68
C LYS A 121 4.81 -8.33 -6.22
N LEU A 122 3.95 -9.01 -5.47
CA LEU A 122 3.88 -8.93 -4.00
C LEU A 122 4.44 -10.20 -3.37
N SER A 123 5.23 -10.06 -2.31
CA SER A 123 5.71 -11.18 -1.49
C SER A 123 4.55 -11.88 -0.76
N SER A 124 4.70 -13.20 -0.54
CA SER A 124 3.81 -13.98 0.32
C SER A 124 3.90 -13.56 1.79
N GLN A 125 4.96 -12.86 2.21
CA GLN A 125 5.10 -12.32 3.57
C GLN A 125 4.08 -11.22 3.89
N ILE A 126 3.35 -10.70 2.89
CA ILE A 126 2.22 -9.78 3.12
C ILE A 126 1.23 -10.36 4.13
N ARG A 127 1.08 -11.70 4.21
CA ARG A 127 0.24 -12.37 5.22
C ARG A 127 0.58 -12.00 6.65
N LYS A 128 1.80 -11.53 6.96
CA LYS A 128 2.19 -11.18 8.33
C LYS A 128 1.58 -9.84 8.78
N LEU A 129 1.06 -9.02 7.86
CA LEU A 129 0.46 -7.72 8.15
C LEU A 129 -0.97 -7.86 8.73
N GLN A 130 -1.09 -8.51 9.87
CA GLN A 130 -2.40 -8.86 10.45
C GLN A 130 -3.22 -7.65 10.92
N ASN A 131 -2.61 -6.48 11.10
CA ASN A 131 -3.29 -5.24 11.47
C ASN A 131 -3.68 -4.36 10.27
N LEU A 132 -3.30 -4.76 9.04
CA LEU A 132 -3.49 -3.92 7.86
C LEU A 132 -4.98 -3.74 7.57
N ARG A 133 -5.40 -2.48 7.48
CA ARG A 133 -6.77 -2.06 7.16
C ARG A 133 -6.88 -1.48 5.76
N THR A 134 -5.86 -0.74 5.34
CA THR A 134 -5.87 -0.06 4.04
C THR A 134 -4.61 -0.37 3.24
N LEU A 135 -4.79 -0.83 2.01
CA LEU A 135 -3.71 -1.15 1.08
C LEU A 135 -3.89 -0.43 -0.26
N TYR A 136 -3.01 0.53 -0.55
CA TYR A 136 -2.99 1.24 -1.82
C TYR A 136 -1.93 0.67 -2.77
N LEU A 137 -2.37 0.07 -3.87
CA LEU A 137 -1.55 -0.50 -4.94
C LEU A 137 -1.93 0.05 -6.32
N ARG A 138 -2.69 1.13 -6.36
CA ARG A 138 -3.09 1.82 -7.60
C ARG A 138 -1.89 2.20 -8.47
N ASP A 139 -2.05 2.21 -9.80
CA ASP A 139 -1.03 2.67 -10.76
C ASP A 139 0.31 1.93 -10.55
N ASN A 140 0.25 0.60 -10.77
CA ASN A 140 1.38 -0.32 -10.71
C ASN A 140 1.33 -1.29 -11.91
N GLN A 141 2.16 -2.33 -11.91
CA GLN A 141 2.27 -3.29 -13.01
C GLN A 141 1.91 -4.72 -12.58
N LEU A 142 1.09 -4.88 -11.54
CA LEU A 142 0.72 -6.18 -11.00
C LEU A 142 -0.04 -7.00 -12.03
N THR A 143 0.43 -8.23 -12.29
CA THR A 143 -0.26 -9.17 -13.19
C THR A 143 -1.13 -10.17 -12.43
N HIS A 144 -0.79 -10.42 -11.16
CA HIS A 144 -1.46 -11.34 -10.25
C HIS A 144 -1.28 -10.87 -8.81
N LEU A 145 -2.16 -11.33 -7.91
CA LEU A 145 -1.97 -11.24 -6.46
C LEU A 145 -1.53 -12.61 -5.90
N PRO A 146 -0.70 -12.64 -4.85
CA PRO A 146 -0.43 -13.88 -4.11
C PRO A 146 -1.71 -14.37 -3.41
N SER A 147 -1.86 -15.68 -3.20
CA SER A 147 -3.00 -16.24 -2.47
C SER A 147 -3.03 -15.78 -1.00
N GLU A 148 -1.86 -15.45 -0.45
CA GLU A 148 -1.67 -14.92 0.89
C GLU A 148 -2.39 -13.59 1.14
N ILE A 149 -2.79 -12.84 0.09
CA ILE A 149 -3.60 -11.63 0.26
C ILE A 149 -4.88 -11.93 1.06
N GLY A 150 -5.49 -13.11 0.86
CA GLY A 150 -6.69 -13.55 1.58
C GLY A 150 -6.49 -13.80 3.08
N GLN A 151 -5.27 -13.69 3.59
CA GLN A 151 -4.95 -13.84 5.01
C GLN A 151 -4.98 -12.51 5.77
N LEU A 152 -5.19 -11.39 5.09
CA LEU A 152 -5.35 -10.06 5.70
C LEU A 152 -6.77 -9.87 6.25
N LYS A 153 -7.06 -10.51 7.38
CA LYS A 153 -8.41 -10.57 7.97
C LYS A 153 -8.98 -9.23 8.42
N ASN A 154 -8.11 -8.26 8.66
CA ASN A 154 -8.48 -6.91 9.07
C ASN A 154 -8.53 -5.90 7.92
N LEU A 155 -8.28 -6.32 6.67
CA LEU A 155 -8.29 -5.41 5.54
C LEU A 155 -9.72 -4.93 5.25
N GLU A 156 -9.90 -3.63 5.24
CA GLU A 156 -11.17 -2.91 5.04
C GLU A 156 -11.22 -2.29 3.65
N GLU A 157 -10.08 -1.81 3.12
CA GLU A 157 -9.99 -1.16 1.82
C GLU A 157 -8.80 -1.65 1.00
N LEU A 158 -9.06 -2.04 -0.25
CA LEU A 158 -8.06 -2.53 -1.19
C LEU A 158 -8.16 -1.81 -2.54
N PHE A 159 -7.15 -1.01 -2.85
CA PHE A 159 -7.07 -0.25 -4.11
C PHE A 159 -6.07 -0.89 -5.05
N LEU A 160 -6.56 -1.43 -6.16
CA LEU A 160 -5.79 -2.16 -7.18
C LEU A 160 -6.04 -1.61 -8.59
N ASN A 161 -6.68 -0.45 -8.72
CA ASN A 161 -6.95 0.13 -10.02
C ASN A 161 -5.68 0.50 -10.79
N SER A 162 -5.79 0.56 -12.12
CA SER A 162 -4.64 0.84 -13.01
C SER A 162 -3.50 -0.14 -12.80
N ASN A 163 -3.80 -1.43 -12.93
CA ASN A 163 -2.82 -2.52 -12.92
C ASN A 163 -3.03 -3.41 -14.16
N ARG A 164 -2.40 -4.59 -14.19
CA ARG A 164 -2.48 -5.55 -15.30
C ARG A 164 -3.06 -6.89 -14.86
N LEU A 165 -3.92 -6.88 -13.82
CA LEU A 165 -4.47 -8.10 -13.24
C LEU A 165 -5.38 -8.81 -14.24
N LYS A 166 -5.11 -10.09 -14.52
CA LYS A 166 -5.95 -10.92 -15.41
C LYS A 166 -7.02 -11.72 -14.66
N ARG A 167 -6.78 -11.96 -13.37
CA ARG A 167 -7.63 -12.73 -12.45
C ARG A 167 -7.36 -12.31 -11.01
N LEU A 168 -8.33 -12.55 -10.14
CA LEU A 168 -8.14 -12.53 -8.68
C LEU A 168 -7.92 -13.95 -8.15
N PRO A 169 -7.17 -14.13 -7.06
CA PRO A 169 -7.10 -15.42 -6.36
C PRO A 169 -8.45 -15.74 -5.71
N TYR A 170 -8.81 -17.03 -5.63
CA TYR A 170 -10.05 -17.46 -4.97
C TYR A 170 -10.02 -17.17 -3.46
N GLN A 171 -8.82 -17.07 -2.87
CA GLN A 171 -8.60 -16.69 -1.48
C GLN A 171 -9.06 -15.26 -1.14
N ILE A 172 -9.53 -14.49 -2.12
CA ILE A 172 -10.12 -13.17 -1.86
C ILE A 172 -11.26 -13.25 -0.82
N ASN A 173 -12.00 -14.37 -0.75
CA ASN A 173 -13.01 -14.61 0.29
C ASN A 173 -12.50 -14.49 1.72
N GLY A 174 -11.19 -14.64 1.92
CA GLY A 174 -10.58 -14.52 3.23
C GLY A 174 -10.55 -13.09 3.78
N LEU A 175 -10.78 -12.06 2.94
CA LEU A 175 -10.82 -10.65 3.34
C LEU A 175 -12.17 -10.29 4.01
N SER A 176 -12.47 -10.91 5.14
CA SER A 176 -13.80 -10.89 5.75
C SER A 176 -14.31 -9.51 6.17
N LYS A 177 -13.42 -8.52 6.38
CA LYS A 177 -13.79 -7.15 6.74
C LYS A 177 -13.79 -6.18 5.54
N LEU A 178 -13.47 -6.66 4.34
CA LEU A 178 -13.33 -5.79 3.19
C LEU A 178 -14.65 -5.12 2.85
N SER A 179 -14.63 -3.79 2.79
CA SER A 179 -15.76 -2.94 2.49
C SER A 179 -15.61 -2.23 1.15
N VAL A 180 -14.37 -1.94 0.74
CA VAL A 180 -14.04 -1.26 -0.51
C VAL A 180 -13.03 -2.08 -1.31
N LEU A 181 -13.39 -2.43 -2.53
CA LEU A 181 -12.51 -3.12 -3.48
C LEU A 181 -12.51 -2.39 -4.84
N ILE A 182 -11.39 -1.74 -5.16
CA ILE A 182 -11.25 -0.98 -6.39
C ILE A 182 -10.34 -1.72 -7.37
N LEU A 183 -10.89 -2.18 -8.49
CA LEU A 183 -10.21 -2.99 -9.50
C LEU A 183 -10.33 -2.42 -10.92
N SER A 184 -10.79 -1.18 -11.05
CA SER A 184 -10.95 -0.57 -12.36
C SER A 184 -9.64 -0.47 -13.14
N TYR A 185 -9.72 -0.40 -14.46
CA TYR A 185 -8.53 -0.29 -15.32
C TYR A 185 -7.55 -1.44 -15.09
N ASN A 186 -8.05 -2.67 -15.24
CA ASN A 186 -7.27 -3.90 -15.21
C ASN A 186 -7.59 -4.74 -16.46
N LEU A 187 -7.15 -6.00 -16.47
CA LEU A 187 -7.36 -6.93 -17.58
C LEU A 187 -8.20 -8.14 -17.14
N LEU A 188 -9.08 -7.96 -16.14
CA LEU A 188 -9.87 -9.05 -15.56
C LEU A 188 -10.82 -9.63 -16.60
N THR A 189 -10.75 -10.93 -16.82
CA THR A 189 -11.64 -11.66 -17.74
C THR A 189 -12.77 -12.39 -17.00
N ARG A 190 -12.62 -12.56 -15.68
CA ARG A 190 -13.61 -13.17 -14.79
C ARG A 190 -13.39 -12.70 -13.36
N ILE A 191 -14.45 -12.73 -12.58
CA ILE A 191 -14.41 -12.58 -11.12
C ILE A 191 -14.63 -13.97 -10.51
N PRO A 192 -13.84 -14.38 -9.49
CA PRO A 192 -14.05 -15.67 -8.83
C PRO A 192 -15.39 -15.70 -8.08
N PRO A 193 -16.14 -16.83 -8.09
CA PRO A 193 -17.35 -17.02 -7.28
C PRO A 193 -17.20 -16.65 -5.81
N GLU A 194 -15.99 -16.83 -5.27
CA GLU A 194 -15.60 -16.49 -3.91
C GLU A 194 -15.82 -15.03 -3.54
N ILE A 195 -15.94 -14.12 -4.53
CA ILE A 195 -16.33 -12.72 -4.28
C ILE A 195 -17.63 -12.64 -3.48
N GLY A 196 -18.59 -13.55 -3.71
CA GLY A 196 -19.88 -13.58 -3.02
C GLY A 196 -19.79 -13.88 -1.52
N GLN A 197 -18.60 -14.19 -0.99
CA GLN A 197 -18.36 -14.41 0.44
C GLN A 197 -17.92 -13.13 1.17
N LEU A 198 -17.66 -12.03 0.45
CA LEU A 198 -17.28 -10.74 1.04
C LEU A 198 -18.50 -9.99 1.58
N GLN A 199 -19.09 -10.51 2.66
CA GLN A 199 -20.36 -10.01 3.19
C GLN A 199 -20.33 -8.56 3.68
N ASN A 200 -19.15 -7.98 3.93
CA ASN A 200 -19.00 -6.57 4.32
C ASN A 200 -18.77 -5.62 3.13
N LEU A 201 -18.67 -6.13 1.90
CA LEU A 201 -18.36 -5.32 0.73
C LEU A 201 -19.52 -4.38 0.40
N ARG A 202 -19.22 -3.07 0.37
CA ARG A 202 -20.14 -1.98 0.03
C ARG A 202 -19.86 -1.39 -1.34
N THR A 203 -18.58 -1.30 -1.70
CA THR A 203 -18.15 -0.66 -2.95
C THR A 203 -17.27 -1.60 -3.74
N LEU A 204 -17.68 -1.89 -4.98
CA LEU A 204 -16.94 -2.72 -5.91
C LEU A 204 -16.79 -2.02 -7.26
N HIS A 205 -15.56 -1.64 -7.61
CA HIS A 205 -15.28 -1.03 -8.90
C HIS A 205 -14.62 -2.04 -9.83
N LEU A 206 -15.30 -2.40 -10.92
CA LEU A 206 -14.84 -3.35 -11.93
C LEU A 206 -14.77 -2.74 -13.33
N ALA A 207 -14.97 -1.43 -13.45
CA ALA A 207 -14.99 -0.74 -14.72
C ALA A 207 -13.67 -0.88 -15.50
N GLN A 208 -13.74 -0.77 -16.83
CA GLN A 208 -12.57 -0.82 -17.70
C GLN A 208 -11.75 -2.11 -17.47
N ASN A 209 -12.44 -3.24 -17.60
CA ASN A 209 -11.87 -4.59 -17.57
C ASN A 209 -12.35 -5.35 -18.83
N GLN A 210 -12.18 -6.67 -18.87
CA GLN A 210 -12.55 -7.53 -20.00
C GLN A 210 -13.64 -8.55 -19.59
N LEU A 211 -14.54 -8.16 -18.68
CA LEU A 211 -15.60 -9.02 -18.16
C LEU A 211 -16.74 -9.15 -19.17
N GLN A 212 -17.13 -10.38 -19.50
CA GLN A 212 -18.32 -10.66 -20.31
C GLN A 212 -19.53 -11.00 -19.46
N ASP A 213 -19.30 -11.50 -18.25
CA ASP A 213 -20.33 -11.86 -17.27
C ASP A 213 -19.75 -11.75 -15.84
N LEU A 214 -20.61 -11.87 -14.84
CA LEU A 214 -20.28 -11.96 -13.42
C LEU A 214 -20.69 -13.33 -12.87
N PRO A 215 -20.00 -13.87 -11.85
CA PRO A 215 -20.46 -15.08 -11.18
C PRO A 215 -21.79 -14.82 -10.47
N VAL A 216 -22.71 -15.79 -10.50
CA VAL A 216 -24.03 -15.70 -9.84
C VAL A 216 -23.91 -15.48 -8.32
N GLU A 217 -22.79 -15.85 -7.72
CA GLU A 217 -22.46 -15.60 -6.32
C GLU A 217 -22.36 -14.12 -5.98
N ILE A 218 -22.12 -13.23 -6.95
CA ILE A 218 -22.07 -11.78 -6.69
C ILE A 218 -23.42 -11.26 -6.14
N TYR A 219 -24.53 -11.91 -6.49
CA TYR A 219 -25.87 -11.59 -5.98
C TYR A 219 -26.05 -11.92 -4.48
N ARG A 220 -25.07 -12.60 -3.85
CA ARG A 220 -25.03 -12.85 -2.40
C ARG A 220 -24.48 -11.66 -1.60
N LEU A 221 -23.92 -10.65 -2.26
CA LEU A 221 -23.38 -9.46 -1.61
C LEU A 221 -24.51 -8.52 -1.16
N LYS A 222 -25.13 -8.80 -0.01
CA LYS A 222 -26.32 -8.08 0.46
C LYS A 222 -26.05 -6.65 0.93
N ASN A 223 -24.81 -6.34 1.26
CA ASN A 223 -24.37 -5.01 1.69
C ASN A 223 -23.75 -4.19 0.54
N LEU A 224 -23.71 -4.72 -0.70
CA LEU A 224 -23.13 -3.98 -1.82
C LEU A 224 -24.05 -2.83 -2.20
N GLU A 225 -23.54 -1.62 -2.06
CA GLU A 225 -24.24 -0.38 -2.34
C GLU A 225 -23.98 0.06 -3.78
N ILE A 226 -22.74 -0.04 -4.26
CA ILE A 226 -22.35 0.47 -5.58
C ILE A 226 -21.46 -0.54 -6.32
N LEU A 227 -21.82 -0.79 -7.58
CA LEU A 227 -21.10 -1.67 -8.52
C LEU A 227 -20.85 -0.96 -9.85
N TYR A 228 -19.59 -0.62 -10.13
CA TYR A 228 -19.20 -0.02 -11.42
C TYR A 228 -18.75 -1.08 -12.42
N LEU A 229 -19.40 -1.15 -13.59
CA LEU A 229 -19.14 -2.12 -14.65
C LEU A 229 -18.88 -1.48 -16.02
N GLN A 230 -18.93 -0.15 -16.14
CA GLN A 230 -18.72 0.55 -17.41
C GLN A 230 -17.39 0.17 -18.08
N GLY A 231 -17.39 0.07 -19.41
CA GLY A 231 -16.18 -0.30 -20.17
C GLY A 231 -15.81 -1.78 -20.07
N ASN A 232 -16.75 -2.66 -19.72
CA ASN A 232 -16.61 -4.11 -19.88
C ASN A 232 -17.48 -4.60 -21.06
N PRO A 233 -17.06 -5.66 -21.78
CA PRO A 233 -17.83 -6.28 -22.86
C PRO A 233 -19.00 -7.15 -22.35
N ILE A 234 -19.80 -6.64 -21.41
CA ILE A 234 -21.03 -7.30 -20.93
C ILE A 234 -22.16 -6.98 -21.90
N ASP A 235 -22.85 -8.00 -22.41
CA ASP A 235 -23.99 -7.82 -23.31
C ASP A 235 -25.23 -7.28 -22.58
N ASP A 236 -26.19 -6.75 -23.33
CA ASP A 236 -27.36 -6.08 -22.74
C ASP A 236 -28.30 -7.04 -22.00
N VAL A 237 -28.33 -8.33 -22.37
CA VAL A 237 -29.12 -9.35 -21.65
C VAL A 237 -28.55 -9.55 -20.26
N LYS A 238 -27.23 -9.66 -20.14
CA LYS A 238 -26.52 -9.78 -18.86
C LYS A 238 -26.60 -8.52 -18.02
N LYS A 239 -26.56 -7.34 -18.62
CA LYS A 239 -26.79 -6.08 -17.88
C LYS A 239 -28.16 -6.05 -17.22
N LEU A 240 -29.20 -6.50 -17.93
CA LEU A 240 -30.55 -6.61 -17.38
C LEU A 240 -30.61 -7.64 -16.25
N GLU A 241 -30.05 -8.84 -16.45
CA GLU A 241 -29.99 -9.90 -15.42
C GLU A 241 -29.32 -9.40 -14.12
N ILE A 242 -28.18 -8.72 -14.24
CA ILE A 242 -27.44 -8.16 -13.10
C ILE A 242 -28.28 -7.11 -12.38
N LYS A 243 -28.91 -6.20 -13.13
CA LYS A 243 -29.75 -5.14 -12.55
C LYS A 243 -30.96 -5.70 -11.81
N ASP A 244 -31.62 -6.69 -12.38
CA ASP A 244 -32.79 -7.34 -11.78
C ASP A 244 -32.43 -8.17 -10.54
N SER A 245 -31.23 -8.78 -10.55
CA SER A 245 -30.73 -9.61 -9.44
C SER A 245 -30.17 -8.79 -8.26
N MET A 246 -29.90 -7.50 -8.46
CA MET A 246 -29.28 -6.62 -7.47
C MET A 246 -30.09 -5.32 -7.24
N PRO A 247 -31.37 -5.40 -6.83
CA PRO A 247 -32.26 -4.23 -6.77
C PRO A 247 -31.87 -3.17 -5.72
N ASN A 248 -31.05 -3.54 -4.73
CA ASN A 248 -30.59 -2.65 -3.66
C ASN A 248 -29.17 -2.10 -3.91
N CYS A 249 -28.56 -2.42 -5.06
CA CYS A 249 -27.23 -1.97 -5.44
C CYS A 249 -27.35 -1.02 -6.64
N GLU A 250 -26.68 0.12 -6.57
CA GLU A 250 -26.49 1.00 -7.71
C GLU A 250 -25.49 0.36 -8.69
N VAL A 251 -26.01 -0.24 -9.76
CA VAL A 251 -25.18 -0.82 -10.82
C VAL A 251 -24.99 0.17 -11.95
N VAL A 252 -23.74 0.59 -12.18
CA VAL A 252 -23.38 1.61 -13.15
C VAL A 252 -22.75 0.96 -14.39
N PHE A 253 -23.45 1.06 -15.53
CA PHE A 253 -23.00 0.53 -16.83
C PHE A 253 -22.49 1.60 -17.79
N GLN A 254 -22.78 2.88 -17.53
CA GLN A 254 -22.45 4.02 -18.39
C GLN A 254 -22.12 5.26 -17.53
N GLY A 255 -21.33 6.19 -18.07
CA GLY A 255 -20.96 7.44 -17.38
C GLY A 255 -19.46 7.62 -17.17
N GLY A 256 -19.06 8.80 -16.69
CA GLY A 256 -17.68 9.10 -16.32
C GLY A 256 -17.25 8.31 -15.09
N HIS A 257 -16.02 7.79 -15.09
CA HIS A 257 -15.47 7.06 -13.95
C HIS A 257 -15.09 8.06 -12.84
N PRO A 258 -15.62 7.93 -11.61
CA PRO A 258 -15.08 8.67 -10.48
C PRO A 258 -13.74 8.04 -10.09
N TRP A 259 -12.67 8.62 -10.65
CA TRP A 259 -11.25 8.49 -10.23
C TRP A 259 -10.54 7.15 -10.48
#